data_AF-A0A7C5VV78-F1
#
_entry.id   AF-A0A7C5VV78-F1
#
_cell.length_a   1.000
_cell.length_b   1.000
_cell.length_c   1.000
_cell.angle_alpha   90.00
_cell.angle_beta   90.00
_cell.angle_gamma   90.00
#
_symmetry.space_group_name_H-M   'P 1'
#
loop_
_entity.id
_entity.type
_entity.pdbx_description
1 polymer ?
#
loop_
_entity_poly.entity_id
_entity_poly.type
_entity_poly.pdbx_seq_one_letter_code
_entity_poly.pdbx_strand_id
1 'polypeptide(L)' 'MRIMKFGGTSVGNAPAIERVVHILREAYQTDGRLVAVVSAMSGVTNQL' A
#
# COMPACT_ATOMS: atom_id res chain seq x y z
N MET A 1 1.82 -5.54 16.46
CA MET A 1 0.88 -5.54 15.31
C MET A 1 0.93 -4.16 14.70
N ARG A 2 1.36 -4.04 13.45
CA ARG A 2 1.54 -2.76 12.75
C ARG A 2 0.44 -2.55 11.73
N ILE A 3 -0.03 -1.31 11.59
CA ILE A 3 -1.02 -0.91 10.57
C ILE A 3 -0.37 0.14 9.67
N MET A 4 -0.43 -0.06 8.36
CA MET A 4 0.15 0.85 7.37
C MET A 4 -0.91 1.22 6.33
N LYS A 5 -1.04 2.51 6.04
CA LYS A 5 -2.00 3.01 5.04
C LYS A 5 -1.26 3.65 3.87
N PHE A 6 -1.69 3.31 2.66
CA PHE A 6 -1.19 3.88 1.41
C PHE A 6 -2.32 4.59 0.64
N GLY A 7 -2.07 5.83 0.23
CA GLY A 7 -3.03 6.62 -0.55
C GLY A 7 -3.03 6.26 -2.03
N GLY A 8 -4.00 6.79 -2.80
CA GLY A 8 -4.17 6.45 -4.21
C GLY A 8 -2.98 6.80 -5.11
N THR A 9 -2.19 7.82 -4.75
CA THR A 9 -0.92 8.15 -5.45
C THR A 9 0.18 7.12 -5.15
N SER A 10 0.21 6.57 -3.94
CA SER A 10 1.15 5.52 -3.54
C SER A 10 0.87 4.17 -4.21
N VAL A 11 -0.34 3.98 -4.75
CA VAL A 11 -0.74 2.78 -5.50
C VAL A 11 -1.17 3.11 -6.93
N GLY A 12 -0.76 4.25 -7.47
CA GLY A 12 -1.31 4.79 -8.73
C GLY A 12 -0.91 4.05 -10.01
N ASN A 13 0.06 3.14 -9.95
CA ASN A 13 0.50 2.31 -11.06
C ASN A 13 1.29 1.09 -10.54
N ALA A 14 1.60 0.14 -11.44
CA ALA A 14 2.32 -1.09 -11.07
C ALA A 14 3.68 -0.84 -10.36
N PRO A 15 4.57 0.05 -10.85
CA PRO A 15 5.82 0.35 -10.14
C PRO A 15 5.62 0.98 -8.75
N ALA A 16 4.56 1.75 -8.54
CA ALA A 16 4.21 2.27 -7.21
C ALA A 16 3.76 1.14 -6.28
N ILE A 17 2.95 0.20 -6.78
CA ILE A 17 2.52 -0.98 -6.04
C ILE A 17 3.70 -1.87 -5.66
N GLU A 18 4.65 -2.12 -6.58
CA GLU A 18 5.87 -2.89 -6.27
C GLU A 18 6.67 -2.27 -5.12
N ARG A 19 6.82 -0.94 -5.09
CA ARG A 19 7.46 -0.23 -3.98
C ARG A 19 6.70 -0.40 -2.67
N VAL A 20 5.37 -0.34 -2.69
CA VAL A 20 4.53 -0.59 -1.50
C VAL A 20 4.72 -2.02 -1.00
N VAL A 21 4.76 -3.02 -1.89
CA VAL A 21 5.00 -4.42 -1.53
C VAL A 21 6.35 -4.60 -0.86
N HIS A 22 7.40 -3.92 -1.35
CA HIS A 22 8.72 -3.97 -0.73
C HIS A 22 8.71 -3.43 0.71
N ILE A 23 8.10 -2.25 0.92
CA ILE A 23 7.94 -1.64 2.25
C ILE A 23 7.17 -2.56 3.21
N LEU A 24 6.07 -3.17 2.74
CA LEU A 24 5.27 -4.09 3.54
C LEU A 24 6.05 -5.35 3.92
N ARG A 25 6.87 -5.88 3.00
CA ARG A 25 7.71 -7.07 3.25
C ARG A 25 8.74 -6.81 4.34
N GLU A 26 9.43 -5.67 4.28
CA GLU A 26 10.40 -5.25 5.30
C GLU A 26 9.73 -5.06 6.67
N ALA A 27 8.57 -4.41 6.70
CA ALA A 27 7.80 -4.22 7.93
C ALA A 27 7.34 -5.56 8.53
N TYR A 28 6.88 -6.49 7.69
CA TYR A 28 6.45 -7.82 8.13
C TYR A 28 7.61 -8.64 8.71
N GLN A 29 8.80 -8.58 8.10
CA GLN A 29 9.98 -9.30 8.59
C GLN A 29 10.42 -8.84 9.98
N THR A 30 10.19 -7.57 10.32
CA THR A 30 10.54 -7.00 11.63
C THR A 30 9.51 -7.33 12.71
N ASP A 31 8.22 -7.12 12.43
CA ASP A 31 7.15 -7.15 13.46
C ASP A 31 6.31 -8.43 13.46
N GLY A 32 6.42 -9.28 12.43
CA GLY A 32 5.69 -10.55 12.28
C GLY A 32 4.16 -10.46 12.11
N ARG A 33 3.54 -9.31 12.36
CA ARG A 33 2.09 -9.06 12.18
C ARG A 33 1.84 -7.67 11.62
N LEU A 34 1.24 -7.62 10.43
CA LEU A 34 1.02 -6.41 9.65
C LEU A 34 -0.39 -6.40 9.03
N VAL A 35 -1.03 -5.23 9.05
CA VAL A 35 -2.26 -4.94 8.29
C VAL A 35 -1.98 -3.79 7.33
N ALA A 36 -2.28 -4.00 6.05
CA ALA A 36 -2.17 -2.97 5.02
C ALA A 36 -3.57 -2.47 4.62
N VAL A 37 -3.75 -1.15 4.62
CA VAL A 37 -4.96 -0.49 4.11
C VAL A 37 -4.57 0.33 2.88
N VAL A 38 -5.27 0.12 1.77
CA VAL A 38 -5.01 0.83 0.52
C VAL A 38 -6.27 1.54 0.05
N SER A 39 -6.09 2.75 -0.48
CA SER A 39 -7.13 3.43 -1.25
C SER A 39 -7.17 2.85 -2.68
N ALA A 40 -8.24 3.14 -3.43
CA ALA A 40 -8.23 2.95 -4.88
C ALA A 40 -7.10 3.76 -5.53
N MET A 41 -6.67 3.35 -6.73
CA MET A 41 -5.65 4.07 -7.51
C MET A 41 -6.12 5.51 -7.79
N SER A 42 -5.16 6.45 -7.87
CA SER A 42 -5.47 7.86 -8.09
C SER A 42 -6.39 8.07 -9.29
N GLY A 43 -7.47 8.87 -9.10
CA GLY A 43 -8.46 9.17 -10.13
C GLY A 43 -9.57 8.13 -10.30
N VAL A 44 -9.39 6.88 -9.87
CA VAL A 44 -10.38 5.80 -10.06
C VAL A 44 -11.67 6.08 -9.30
N THR A 45 -11.59 6.55 -8.06
CA THR A 45 -12.80 6.88 -7.29
C THR A 45 -13.63 7.99 -7.92
N ASN A 46 -13.02 8.91 -8.68
CA ASN A 46 -13.76 9.99 -9.35
C ASN A 46 -14.48 9.51 -10.62
N GLN A 47 -14.17 8.30 -11.10
CA GLN A 47 -14.75 7.69 -12.30
C GLN A 47 -15.91 6.73 -11.98
N LEU A 48 -16.21 6.54 -10.70
CA LEU A 48 -17.32 5.72 -10.19
C LEU A 48 -18.48 6.63 -9.78
#